data_AF-A0A958J722-F1
#
_entry.id   AF-A0A958J722-F1
#
_cell.length_a   1.000
_cell.length_b   1.000
_cell.length_c   1.000
_cell.angle_alpha   90.00
_cell.angle_beta   90.00
_cell.angle_gamma   90.00
#
_symmetry.space_group_name_H-M   'P 1'
#
loop_
_entity.id
_entity.type
_entity.pdbx_description
1 polymer ?
#
loop_
_entity_poly.entity_id
_entity_poly.type
_entity_poly.pdbx_seq_one_letter_code
_entity_poly.pdbx_strand_id
1 'polypeptide(L)'
;MTKNIVVFSDGTGQEGGEGPDTNIYKLFKMLENRTDRQVAFYDRGLGTGWRKITGNIGGMGISDNILECYHFIFENYQAGDKIFLFGFSRGATTVRSLSSFIHLFGILPKSRPELIKRAWKIYKIRESSEQKQQRASQFAEKRHHTMWAKIDCLAVWD
;
A
#
# COMPACT_ATOMS: atom_id res chain seq x y z
N MET A 1 13.46 -4.02 18.13
CA MET A 1 14.35 -4.23 16.96
C MET A 1 13.60 -3.81 15.72
N THR A 2 14.26 -3.21 14.75
CA THR A 2 13.63 -2.78 13.50
C THR A 2 13.27 -4.00 12.64
N LYS A 3 12.09 -3.97 12.00
CA LYS A 3 11.65 -5.01 11.08
C LYS A 3 11.47 -4.47 9.66
N ASN A 4 11.51 -5.40 8.70
CA ASN A 4 11.17 -5.15 7.31
C ASN A 4 9.67 -5.42 7.11
N ILE A 5 8.97 -4.46 6.50
CA ILE A 5 7.58 -4.57 6.08
C ILE A 5 7.57 -4.56 4.56
N VAL A 6 7.13 -5.67 3.97
CA VAL A 6 7.21 -5.89 2.52
C VAL A 6 5.82 -6.05 1.93
N VAL A 7 5.50 -5.26 0.92
CA VAL A 7 4.24 -5.34 0.17
C VAL A 7 4.53 -5.75 -1.27
N PHE A 8 3.83 -6.77 -1.73
CA PHE A 8 3.84 -7.27 -3.10
C PHE A 8 2.45 -7.05 -3.69
N SER A 9 2.33 -6.25 -4.76
CA SER A 9 1.07 -6.04 -5.47
C SER A 9 1.20 -6.52 -6.90
N ASP A 10 0.39 -7.52 -7.28
CA ASP A 10 0.49 -8.16 -8.58
C ASP A 10 -0.45 -7.51 -9.63
N GLY A 11 -0.24 -7.88 -10.90
CA GLY A 11 -1.04 -7.43 -12.03
C GLY A 11 -2.48 -7.97 -12.01
N THR A 12 -3.35 -7.39 -12.83
CA THR A 12 -4.76 -7.80 -12.95
C THR A 12 -4.89 -9.29 -13.29
N GLY A 13 -5.83 -9.99 -12.63
CA GLY A 13 -6.10 -11.40 -12.89
C GLY A 13 -5.07 -12.38 -12.33
N GLN A 14 -4.07 -11.91 -11.57
CA GLN A 14 -3.05 -12.75 -10.95
C GLN A 14 -3.48 -13.17 -9.54
N GLU A 15 -3.92 -14.41 -9.39
CA GLU A 15 -4.34 -15.01 -8.10
C GLU A 15 -3.12 -15.30 -7.20
N GLY A 16 -1.96 -15.56 -7.81
CA GLY A 16 -0.76 -16.09 -7.16
C GLY A 16 -0.91 -17.59 -6.88
N GLY A 17 -0.02 -18.40 -7.46
CA GLY A 17 -0.04 -19.87 -7.30
C GLY A 17 -1.04 -20.59 -8.21
N GLU A 18 -1.79 -19.85 -9.03
CA GLU A 18 -2.59 -20.37 -10.14
C GLU A 18 -1.98 -19.91 -11.47
N GLY A 19 -1.63 -20.85 -12.34
CA GLY A 19 -0.94 -20.56 -13.61
C GLY A 19 0.55 -20.21 -13.44
N PRO A 20 1.19 -19.64 -14.47
CA PRO A 20 2.60 -19.26 -14.40
C PRO A 20 2.84 -18.16 -13.37
N ASP A 21 3.75 -18.39 -12.43
CA ASP A 21 4.06 -17.38 -11.42
C ASP A 21 4.63 -16.10 -12.04
N THR A 22 4.08 -14.95 -11.64
CA THR A 22 4.67 -13.65 -11.92
C THR A 22 5.99 -13.47 -11.16
N ASN A 23 6.82 -12.50 -11.56
CA ASN A 23 8.02 -12.16 -10.80
C ASN A 23 7.68 -11.65 -9.39
N ILE A 24 6.53 -10.99 -9.21
CA ILE A 24 6.04 -10.55 -7.90
C ILE A 24 5.75 -11.75 -7.00
N TYR A 25 5.01 -12.73 -7.51
CA TYR A 25 4.68 -13.91 -6.74
C TYR A 25 5.91 -14.81 -6.47
N LYS A 26 6.83 -14.92 -7.43
CA LYS A 26 8.13 -15.59 -7.21
C LYS A 26 8.91 -14.93 -6.07
N LEU A 27 9.06 -13.60 -6.08
CA LEU A 27 9.74 -12.87 -5.01
C LEU A 27 9.04 -13.07 -3.65
N PHE A 28 7.72 -13.03 -3.62
CA PHE A 28 6.94 -13.29 -2.41
C PHE A 28 7.20 -14.70 -1.85
N LYS A 29 7.25 -15.73 -2.71
CA LYS A 29 7.60 -17.10 -2.30
C LYS A 29 9.04 -17.23 -1.82
N MET A 30 9.99 -16.50 -2.40
CA MET A 30 11.39 -16.53 -1.95
C MET A 30 11.58 -15.97 -0.54
N LEU A 31 10.63 -15.16 -0.03
CA LEU A 31 10.66 -14.64 1.35
C LEU A 31 10.08 -15.62 2.38
N GLU A 32 9.90 -16.90 2.03
CA GLU A 32 9.40 -17.98 2.89
C GLU A 32 10.39 -18.29 4.04
N ASN A 33 10.41 -17.37 5.02
CA ASN A 33 10.94 -17.48 6.39
C ASN A 33 10.49 -16.20 7.13
N ARG A 34 9.20 -16.16 7.48
CA ARG A 34 8.54 -15.02 8.13
C ARG A 34 8.92 -14.95 9.60
N THR A 35 10.12 -14.45 9.86
CA THR A 35 10.54 -14.07 11.20
C THR A 35 9.73 -12.87 11.69
N ASP A 36 9.72 -12.67 13.00
CA ASP A 36 9.27 -11.45 13.67
C ASP A 36 9.96 -10.17 13.16
N ARG A 37 11.08 -10.30 12.42
CA ARG A 37 11.82 -9.20 11.79
C ARG A 37 11.47 -8.95 10.33
N GLN A 38 10.61 -9.76 9.71
CA GLN A 38 10.19 -9.57 8.33
C GLN A 38 8.75 -10.02 8.10
N VAL A 39 7.85 -9.04 7.92
CA VAL A 39 6.43 -9.29 7.63
C VAL A 39 6.14 -8.94 6.17
N ALA A 40 5.39 -9.82 5.50
CA ALA A 40 5.10 -9.69 4.07
C ALA A 40 3.60 -9.80 3.78
N PHE A 41 3.10 -8.92 2.92
CA PHE A 41 1.73 -8.94 2.40
C PHE A 41 1.74 -9.11 0.88
N TYR A 42 0.87 -9.99 0.39
CA TYR A 42 0.65 -10.20 -1.04
C TYR A 42 -0.76 -9.77 -1.40
N ASP A 43 -0.84 -8.65 -2.10
CA ASP A 43 -2.04 -8.11 -2.72
C ASP A 43 -2.27 -8.83 -4.05
N ARG A 44 -3.25 -9.74 -4.03
CA ARG A 44 -3.68 -10.48 -5.21
C ARG A 44 -4.27 -9.50 -6.22
N GLY A 45 -3.94 -9.68 -7.49
CA GLY A 45 -4.43 -8.85 -8.57
C GLY A 45 -5.95 -8.68 -8.58
N LEU A 46 -6.44 -7.55 -9.09
CA LEU A 46 -7.88 -7.33 -9.25
C LEU A 46 -8.55 -8.44 -10.06
N GLY A 47 -9.72 -8.92 -9.59
CA GLY A 47 -10.52 -9.94 -10.25
C GLY A 47 -10.35 -11.37 -9.71
N THR A 48 -9.68 -11.55 -8.58
CA THR A 48 -9.33 -12.87 -8.01
C THR A 48 -10.20 -13.23 -6.79
N GLY A 49 -10.62 -14.49 -6.68
CA GLY A 49 -11.51 -14.97 -5.60
C GLY A 49 -12.87 -14.24 -5.44
N TRP A 50 -13.32 -14.03 -4.20
CA TRP A 50 -14.59 -13.39 -3.80
C TRP A 50 -14.83 -11.99 -4.39
N ARG A 51 -13.78 -11.33 -4.89
CA ARG A 51 -13.84 -10.05 -5.63
C ARG A 51 -14.37 -10.20 -7.07
N LYS A 52 -14.62 -11.41 -7.58
CA LYS A 52 -15.32 -11.63 -8.86
C LYS A 52 -16.75 -11.07 -8.86
N ILE A 53 -17.38 -10.90 -7.69
CA ILE A 53 -18.80 -10.53 -7.59
C ILE A 53 -19.03 -9.00 -7.65
N THR A 54 -18.00 -8.17 -7.41
CA THR A 54 -18.15 -6.70 -7.36
C THR A 54 -17.42 -5.96 -8.49
N GLY A 55 -16.73 -6.69 -9.38
CA GLY A 55 -15.83 -6.14 -10.39
C GLY A 55 -16.52 -5.54 -11.62
N ASN A 56 -17.19 -4.40 -11.45
CA ASN A 56 -17.54 -3.50 -12.56
C ASN A 56 -16.91 -2.11 -12.32
N ILE A 57 -16.26 -1.58 -13.37
CA ILE A 57 -15.76 -0.19 -13.53
C ILE A 57 -14.42 0.13 -12.82
N GLY A 58 -13.31 -0.16 -13.52
CA GLY A 58 -12.13 0.69 -13.80
C GLY A 58 -11.37 1.46 -12.70
N GLY A 59 -11.83 1.57 -11.46
CA GLY A 59 -11.19 2.43 -10.44
C GLY A 59 -11.61 2.17 -8.99
N MET A 60 -12.72 1.44 -8.76
CA MET A 60 -13.13 1.08 -7.40
C MET A 60 -12.14 0.07 -6.79
N GLY A 61 -11.72 -0.95 -7.55
CA GLY A 61 -10.81 -1.98 -7.07
C GLY A 61 -9.41 -1.49 -6.68
N ILE A 62 -8.79 -0.59 -7.47
CA ILE A 62 -7.40 -0.17 -7.20
C ILE A 62 -7.31 0.68 -5.93
N SER A 63 -8.35 1.46 -5.64
CA SER A 63 -8.45 2.24 -4.40
C SER A 63 -8.48 1.31 -3.19
N ASP A 64 -9.23 0.21 -3.29
CA ASP A 64 -9.34 -0.78 -2.22
C ASP A 64 -8.00 -1.52 -2.03
N ASN A 65 -7.30 -1.90 -3.11
CA ASN A 65 -5.96 -2.50 -3.02
C ASN A 65 -4.95 -1.57 -2.31
N ILE A 66 -4.93 -0.28 -2.67
CA ILE A 66 -4.04 0.71 -2.04
C ILE A 66 -4.35 0.80 -0.54
N LEU A 67 -5.63 0.87 -0.17
CA LEU A 67 -6.04 0.94 1.23
C LEU A 67 -5.74 -0.35 2.00
N GLU A 68 -5.95 -1.53 1.42
CA GLU A 68 -5.58 -2.82 2.02
C GLU A 68 -4.08 -2.88 2.29
N CYS A 69 -3.25 -2.50 1.32
CA CYS A 69 -1.80 -2.42 1.49
C CYS A 69 -1.40 -1.40 2.57
N TYR A 70 -2.05 -0.24 2.60
CA TYR A 70 -1.83 0.76 3.64
C TYR A 70 -2.22 0.24 5.02
N HIS A 71 -3.37 -0.45 5.14
CA HIS A 71 -3.84 -1.05 6.39
C HIS A 71 -2.84 -2.09 6.89
N PHE A 72 -2.28 -2.93 6.01
CA PHE A 72 -1.23 -3.86 6.40
C PHE A 72 -0.02 -3.13 7.01
N ILE A 73 0.44 -2.05 6.37
CA ILE A 73 1.56 -1.24 6.91
C ILE A 73 1.14 -0.59 8.24
N PHE A 74 -0.04 0.01 8.32
CA PHE A 74 -0.58 0.66 9.51
C PHE A 74 -0.66 -0.29 10.72
N GLU A 75 -1.09 -1.54 10.51
CA GLU A 75 -1.17 -2.54 11.57
C GLU A 75 0.21 -3.02 12.04
N ASN A 76 1.21 -3.03 11.15
CA ASN A 76 2.51 -3.61 11.47
C ASN A 76 3.58 -2.58 11.84
N TYR A 77 3.52 -1.36 11.31
CA TYR A 77 4.61 -0.38 11.41
C TYR A 77 4.82 0.12 12.83
N GLN A 78 6.08 0.09 13.25
CA GLN A 78 6.62 0.76 14.42
C GLN A 78 7.71 1.73 13.98
N ALA A 79 7.96 2.75 14.80
CA ALA A 79 8.97 3.76 14.48
C ALA A 79 10.34 3.10 14.22
N GLY A 80 10.93 3.39 13.05
CA GLY A 80 12.22 2.85 12.62
C GLY A 80 12.13 1.59 11.76
N ASP A 81 10.95 1.02 11.56
CA ASP A 81 10.76 -0.08 10.60
C ASP A 81 10.99 0.38 9.16
N LYS A 82 11.35 -0.58 8.30
CA LYS A 82 11.65 -0.34 6.90
C LYS A 82 10.52 -0.80 6.00
N ILE A 83 10.18 0.00 4.98
CA ILE A 83 9.06 -0.29 4.07
C ILE A 83 9.58 -0.57 2.66
N PHE A 84 9.26 -1.76 2.14
CA PHE A 84 9.64 -2.21 0.80
C PHE A 84 8.38 -2.50 -0.01
N LEU A 85 8.26 -1.88 -1.19
CA LEU A 85 7.10 -2.01 -2.06
C LEU A 85 7.52 -2.58 -3.41
N PHE A 86 6.86 -3.66 -3.82
CA PHE A 86 7.09 -4.36 -5.08
C PHE A 86 5.78 -4.41 -5.88
N GLY A 87 5.79 -3.99 -7.15
CA GLY A 87 4.57 -3.98 -7.95
C GLY A 87 4.78 -4.28 -9.44
N PHE A 88 3.84 -5.00 -10.05
CA PHE A 88 3.84 -5.31 -11.48
C PHE A 88 2.58 -4.82 -12.19
N SER A 89 2.71 -4.19 -13.36
CA SER A 89 1.60 -3.69 -14.17
C SER A 89 0.63 -2.83 -13.34
N ARG A 90 -0.61 -3.28 -13.13
CA ARG A 90 -1.56 -2.57 -12.24
C ARG A 90 -1.09 -2.50 -10.80
N GLY A 91 -0.42 -3.53 -10.29
CA GLY A 91 0.18 -3.52 -8.97
C GLY A 91 1.31 -2.51 -8.84
N ALA A 92 2.02 -2.19 -9.94
CA ALA A 92 2.99 -1.08 -9.96
C ALA A 92 2.30 0.28 -9.73
N THR A 93 1.11 0.49 -10.32
CA THR A 93 0.28 1.67 -10.04
C THR A 93 -0.17 1.69 -8.58
N THR A 94 -0.62 0.56 -8.03
CA THR A 94 -1.01 0.43 -6.61
C THR A 94 0.13 0.88 -5.68
N VAL A 95 1.33 0.33 -5.83
CA VAL A 95 2.44 0.65 -4.91
C VAL A 95 3.01 2.06 -5.10
N ARG A 96 2.94 2.63 -6.31
CA ARG A 96 3.29 4.05 -6.55
C ARG A 96 2.30 4.98 -5.82
N SER A 97 1.00 4.71 -5.94
CA SER A 97 -0.02 5.49 -5.24
C SER A 97 0.06 5.31 -3.72
N LEU A 98 0.33 4.10 -3.24
CA LEU A 98 0.59 3.83 -1.82
C LEU A 98 1.80 4.61 -1.31
N SER A 99 2.92 4.60 -2.04
CA SER A 99 4.12 5.37 -1.70
C SER A 99 3.81 6.87 -1.61
N SER A 100 3.04 7.40 -2.56
CA SER A 100 2.61 8.80 -2.56
C SER A 100 1.66 9.12 -1.40
N PHE A 101 0.75 8.22 -1.04
CA PHE A 101 -0.14 8.37 0.10
C PHE A 101 0.63 8.41 1.42
N ILE A 102 1.59 7.49 1.62
CA ILE A 102 2.46 7.46 2.80
C ILE A 102 3.34 8.73 2.86
N HIS A 103 3.85 9.21 1.72
CA HIS A 103 4.61 10.45 1.68
C HIS A 103 3.79 11.65 2.17
N LEU A 104 2.51 11.75 1.77
CA LEU A 104 1.66 12.88 2.13
C LEU A 104 1.10 12.79 3.55
N PHE A 105 0.71 11.60 4.01
CA PHE A 105 -0.06 11.43 5.25
C PHE A 105 0.65 10.63 6.34
N GLY A 106 1.81 10.05 6.03
CA GLY A 106 2.56 9.17 6.93
C GLY A 106 1.76 7.92 7.34
N ILE A 107 2.20 7.30 8.43
CA ILE A 107 1.48 6.24 9.12
C ILE A 107 0.65 6.86 10.23
N LEU A 108 -0.67 6.80 10.07
CA LEU A 108 -1.63 7.40 10.99
C LEU A 108 -1.67 6.66 12.33
N PRO A 109 -2.09 7.31 13.43
CA PRO A 109 -2.12 6.69 14.75
C PRO A 109 -3.12 5.54 14.83
N LYS A 110 -2.70 4.43 15.44
CA LYS A 110 -3.57 3.27 15.69
C LYS A 110 -4.81 3.58 16.52
N SER A 111 -4.75 4.59 17.38
CA SER A 111 -5.87 5.06 18.19
C SER A 111 -6.96 5.77 17.36
N ARG A 112 -6.68 6.14 16.11
CA ARG A 112 -7.61 6.88 15.25
C ARG A 112 -7.67 6.35 13.81
N PRO A 113 -8.12 5.09 13.61
CA PRO A 113 -8.22 4.49 12.27
C PRO A 113 -9.19 5.25 11.35
N GLU A 114 -10.13 6.04 11.88
CA GLU A 114 -11.04 6.87 11.09
C GLU A 114 -10.31 7.96 10.28
N LEU A 115 -9.10 8.32 10.69
CA LEU A 115 -8.26 9.27 9.96
C LEU A 115 -7.84 8.74 8.59
N ILE A 116 -7.72 7.41 8.42
CA ILE A 116 -7.34 6.80 7.15
C ILE A 116 -8.37 7.17 6.07
N LYS A 117 -9.66 7.03 6.38
CA LYS A 117 -10.76 7.40 5.48
C LYS A 117 -10.75 8.89 5.15
N ARG A 118 -10.38 9.76 6.11
CA ARG A 118 -10.30 11.21 5.90
C ARG A 118 -9.12 11.60 5.03
N ALA A 119 -7.94 11.07 5.31
CA ALA A 119 -6.73 11.25 4.50
C ALA A 119 -6.97 10.76 3.07
N TRP A 120 -7.58 9.58 2.90
CA TRP A 120 -7.90 9.03 1.59
C TRP A 120 -8.85 9.93 0.77
N LYS A 121 -9.86 10.53 1.42
CA LYS A 121 -10.74 11.50 0.75
C LYS A 121 -9.95 12.70 0.21
N ILE A 122 -8.97 13.20 0.95
CA ILE A 122 -8.10 14.30 0.51
C ILE A 122 -7.20 13.82 -0.64
N TYR A 123 -6.60 12.64 -0.51
CA TYR A 123 -5.69 12.08 -1.52
C TYR A 123 -6.34 11.92 -2.90
N LYS A 124 -7.62 11.52 -2.94
CA LYS A 124 -8.38 11.29 -4.18
C LYS A 124 -8.82 12.57 -4.90
N ILE A 125 -8.68 13.74 -4.27
CA ILE A 125 -9.03 15.00 -4.94
C ILE A 125 -8.08 15.18 -6.14
N ARG A 126 -8.67 15.48 -7.31
CA ARG A 126 -7.93 15.80 -8.53
C ARG A 126 -7.53 17.27 -8.48
N GLU A 127 -6.30 17.50 -8.05
CA GLU A 127 -5.69 18.80 -7.83
C GLU A 127 -4.20 18.71 -8.23
N SER A 128 -3.51 19.85 -8.36
CA SER A 128 -2.06 19.86 -8.58
C SER A 128 -1.33 19.23 -7.39
N SER A 129 -0.09 18.77 -7.62
CA SER A 129 0.75 18.21 -6.55
C SER A 129 0.96 19.21 -5.40
N GLU A 130 1.10 20.49 -5.70
CA GLU A 130 1.26 21.58 -4.72
C GLU A 130 0.01 21.75 -3.84
N GLN A 131 -1.17 21.81 -4.46
CA GLN A 131 -2.45 21.92 -3.75
C GLN A 131 -2.67 20.72 -2.83
N LYS A 132 -2.37 19.51 -3.33
CA LYS A 132 -2.48 18.28 -2.55
C LYS A 132 -1.52 18.26 -1.36
N GLN A 133 -0.28 18.71 -1.55
CA GLN A 133 0.70 18.87 -0.48
C GLN A 133 0.20 19.85 0.58
N GLN A 134 -0.36 20.99 0.17
CA GLN A 134 -0.90 21.99 1.11
C GLN A 134 -2.03 21.42 1.98
N ARG A 135 -2.98 20.68 1.38
CA ARG A 135 -4.05 20.02 2.13
C ARG A 135 -3.52 18.95 3.08
N ALA A 136 -2.52 18.18 2.66
CA ALA A 136 -1.88 17.18 3.50
C ALA A 136 -1.15 17.83 4.70
N SER A 137 -0.46 18.95 4.49
CA SER A 137 0.16 19.73 5.56
C SER A 137 -0.88 20.25 6.57
N GLN A 138 -1.99 20.85 6.10
CA GLN A 138 -3.09 21.29 6.97
C GLN A 138 -3.75 20.14 7.74
N PHE A 139 -3.77 18.95 7.16
CA PHE A 139 -4.21 17.74 7.85
C PHE A 139 -3.21 17.35 8.95
N ALA A 140 -1.91 17.37 8.67
CA ALA A 140 -0.85 17.01 9.62
C ALA A 140 -0.72 18.02 10.79
N GLU A 141 -0.96 19.32 10.55
CA GLU A 141 -0.93 20.39 11.56
C GLU A 141 -1.89 20.15 12.73
N LYS A 142 -2.93 19.33 12.54
CA LYS A 142 -3.88 18.94 13.59
C LYS A 142 -3.28 17.94 14.61
N ARG A 143 -1.95 17.75 14.60
CA ARG A 143 -1.14 16.96 15.54
C ARG A 143 -1.73 15.59 15.80
N HIS A 144 -1.97 14.84 14.73
CA HIS A 144 -2.52 13.49 14.80
C HIS A 144 -1.54 12.43 15.36
N HIS A 145 -0.33 12.79 15.83
CA HIS A 145 0.72 11.83 16.20
C HIS A 145 1.07 10.87 15.06
N THR A 146 1.04 11.37 13.82
CA THR A 146 1.47 10.65 12.63
C THR A 146 2.94 10.26 12.74
N MET A 147 3.25 8.99 12.44
CA MET A 147 4.64 8.56 12.24
C MET A 147 5.03 8.79 10.79
N TRP A 148 6.01 9.65 10.56
CA TRP A 148 6.57 9.83 9.23
C TRP A 148 7.48 8.66 8.90
N ALA A 149 7.22 8.04 7.75
CA ALA A 149 7.93 6.86 7.28
C ALA A 149 8.52 7.13 5.90
N LYS A 150 9.71 6.58 5.66
CA LYS A 150 10.35 6.53 4.35
C LYS A 150 9.96 5.22 3.67
N ILE A 151 9.85 5.25 2.34
CA ILE A 151 9.86 4.04 1.53
C ILE A 151 11.32 3.70 1.23
N ASP A 152 11.81 2.57 1.76
CA ASP A 152 13.19 2.12 1.61
C ASP A 152 13.47 1.55 0.22
N CYS A 153 12.46 0.94 -0.39
CA CYS A 153 12.51 0.47 -1.76
C CYS A 153 11.14 0.56 -2.42
N LEU A 154 11.11 1.09 -3.64
CA LEU A 154 9.97 1.03 -4.54
C LEU A 154 10.45 0.38 -5.84
N ALA A 155 10.18 -0.91 -6.00
CA ALA A 155 10.55 -1.70 -7.16
C ALA A 155 9.31 -1.99 -7.99
N VAL A 156 9.32 -1.56 -9.25
CA VAL A 156 8.15 -1.59 -10.12
C VAL A 156 8.51 -2.09 -11.51
N TRP A 157 7.65 -2.94 -12.06
CA TRP A 157 7.78 -3.52 -13.40
C TRP A 157 6.50 -3.27 -14.20
N ASP A 158 6.65 -3.22 -15.52
CA ASP A 158 5.55 -3.12 -16.49
C ASP A 158 5.29 -4.46 -17.16
#